data_AF-A0A7J9UVQ9-F1
#
_entry.id   AF-A0A7J9UVQ9-F1
#
_cell.length_a   1.000
_cell.length_b   1.000
_cell.length_c   1.000
_cell.angle_alpha   90.00
_cell.angle_beta   90.00
_cell.angle_gamma   90.00
#
_symmetry.space_group_name_H-M   'P 1'
#
loop_
_entity.id
_entity.type
_entity.pdbx_description
1 polymer ?
#
loop_
_entity_poly.entity_id
_entity_poly.type
_entity_poly.pdbx_seq_one_letter_code
_entity_poly.pdbx_strand_id
1 'polypeptide(L)'
;MDVVIRHYKGASELIDELARRSGEVEQLIRGVPGFVAYHLVKTADGGFSVSVYQDASGTEESVRAAADFIRTNVPQLSVAPPEVITGTSVISFTA
;
A
#
# COMPACT_ATOMS: atom_id res chain seq x y z
N MET A 1 -1.09 4.64 -16.36
CA MET A 1 -1.37 4.26 -14.97
C MET A 1 -0.38 3.18 -14.58
N ASP A 2 0.39 3.43 -13.54
CA ASP A 2 1.23 2.43 -12.91
C ASP A 2 0.57 1.89 -11.67
N VAL A 3 0.82 0.62 -11.40
CA VAL A 3 0.24 -0.13 -10.30
C VAL A 3 1.37 -0.68 -9.45
N VAL A 4 1.22 -0.59 -8.14
CA VAL A 4 2.09 -1.27 -7.19
C VAL A 4 1.28 -2.15 -6.25
N ILE A 5 1.76 -3.37 -6.06
CA ILE A 5 1.27 -4.31 -5.07
C ILE A 5 2.34 -4.44 -3.98
N ARG A 6 1.93 -4.33 -2.71
CA ARG A 6 2.79 -4.63 -1.55
C ARG A 6 2.20 -5.81 -0.82
N HIS A 7 2.90 -6.93 -0.79
CA HIS A 7 2.44 -8.17 -0.18
C HIS A 7 3.14 -8.39 1.18
N TYR A 8 2.36 -8.33 2.25
CA TYR A 8 2.79 -8.45 3.64
C TYR A 8 2.44 -9.85 4.18
N LYS A 9 3.25 -10.85 3.81
CA LYS A 9 3.04 -12.24 4.24
C LYS A 9 3.22 -12.40 5.75
N GLY A 10 2.31 -13.13 6.40
CA GLY A 10 2.35 -13.37 7.85
C GLY A 10 2.07 -12.14 8.73
N ALA A 11 1.72 -11.00 8.13
CA ALA A 11 1.61 -9.73 8.83
C ALA A 11 0.15 -9.36 9.17
N SER A 12 -0.65 -10.32 9.65
CA SER A 12 -2.10 -10.10 9.87
C SER A 12 -2.38 -8.97 10.85
N GLU A 13 -1.58 -8.86 11.92
CA GLU A 13 -1.68 -7.78 12.91
C GLU A 13 -1.37 -6.40 12.31
N LEU A 14 -0.43 -6.33 11.35
CA LEU A 14 -0.16 -5.09 10.64
C LEU A 14 -1.38 -4.67 9.82
N ILE A 15 -2.01 -5.60 9.10
CA ILE A 15 -3.18 -5.28 8.29
C ILE A 15 -4.33 -4.76 9.16
N ASP A 16 -4.55 -5.37 10.33
CA ASP A 16 -5.57 -4.93 11.29
C ASP A 16 -5.26 -3.54 11.87
N GLU A 17 -4.00 -3.26 12.19
CA GLU A 17 -3.58 -1.93 12.64
C GLU A 17 -3.76 -0.87 11.55
N LEU A 18 -3.34 -1.16 10.32
CA LEU A 18 -3.52 -0.24 9.19
C LEU A 18 -5.01 0.04 8.91
N ALA A 19 -5.87 -0.96 9.05
CA ALA A 19 -7.32 -0.78 8.93
C ALA A 19 -7.89 0.12 10.04
N ARG A 20 -7.44 -0.05 11.29
CA ARG A 20 -7.80 0.85 12.41
C ARG A 20 -7.35 2.29 12.18
N ARG A 21 -6.23 2.47 11.46
CA ARG A 21 -5.65 3.77 11.07
C ARG A 21 -6.07 4.24 9.67
N SER A 22 -7.21 3.77 9.18
CA SER A 22 -7.68 4.01 7.81
C SER A 22 -7.64 5.49 7.38
N GLY A 23 -7.98 6.44 8.25
CA GLY A 23 -7.89 7.87 7.93
C GLY A 23 -6.46 8.37 7.69
N GLU A 24 -5.49 7.91 8.48
CA GLU A 24 -4.07 8.26 8.30
C GLU A 24 -3.51 7.62 7.02
N VAL A 25 -3.87 6.35 6.77
CA VAL A 25 -3.48 5.62 5.55
C VAL A 25 -4.08 6.30 4.32
N GLU A 26 -5.35 6.70 4.37
CA GLU A 26 -6.01 7.41 3.28
C GLU A 26 -5.32 8.75 3.01
N GLN A 27 -5.04 9.55 4.04
CA GLN A 27 -4.34 10.82 3.90
C GLN A 27 -2.94 10.64 3.28
N LEU A 28 -2.17 9.65 3.75
CA LEU A 28 -0.85 9.33 3.24
C LEU A 28 -0.89 8.96 1.76
N ILE A 29 -1.73 7.99 1.40
CA ILE A 29 -1.77 7.41 0.06
C ILE A 29 -2.39 8.38 -0.94
N ARG A 30 -3.48 9.07 -0.58
CA ARG A 30 -4.07 10.11 -1.45
C ARG A 30 -3.18 11.35 -1.58
N GLY A 31 -2.31 11.59 -0.60
CA GLY A 31 -1.36 12.71 -0.62
C GLY A 31 -0.25 12.56 -1.66
N VAL A 32 -0.01 11.34 -2.16
CA VAL A 32 0.96 11.10 -3.23
C VAL A 32 0.38 11.60 -4.56
N PRO A 33 1.11 12.46 -5.30
CA PRO A 33 0.65 12.99 -6.59
C PRO A 33 0.24 11.90 -7.59
N GLY A 34 -0.81 12.17 -8.34
CA GLY A 34 -1.31 11.23 -9.35
C GLY A 34 -2.07 10.03 -8.80
N PHE A 35 -2.52 10.06 -7.54
CA PHE A 35 -3.36 9.00 -6.95
C PHE A 35 -4.60 8.70 -7.81
N VAL A 36 -4.87 7.41 -8.04
CA VAL A 36 -6.05 6.92 -8.77
C VAL A 36 -6.91 6.00 -7.91
N ALA A 37 -6.32 4.96 -7.31
CA ALA A 37 -7.05 3.98 -6.52
C ALA A 37 -6.18 3.32 -5.45
N TYR A 38 -6.83 2.87 -4.37
CA TYR A 38 -6.19 2.11 -3.30
C TYR A 38 -7.11 1.02 -2.77
N HIS A 39 -6.53 -0.15 -2.50
CA HIS A 39 -7.17 -1.22 -1.76
C HIS A 39 -6.19 -1.81 -0.76
N LEU A 40 -6.62 -1.99 0.48
CA LEU A 40 -5.94 -2.84 1.46
C LEU A 40 -6.78 -4.10 1.66
N VAL A 41 -6.17 -5.26 1.47
CA VAL A 41 -6.85 -6.55 1.46
C VAL A 41 -6.21 -7.44 2.52
N LYS A 42 -7.02 -7.88 3.48
CA LYS A 42 -6.64 -8.92 4.45
C LYS A 42 -6.79 -10.31 3.81
N THR A 43 -5.82 -11.18 4.04
CA THR A 43 -5.85 -12.58 3.60
C THR A 43 -5.79 -13.51 4.83
N ALA A 44 -5.75 -14.82 4.58
CA ALA A 44 -5.57 -15.81 5.65
C ALA A 44 -4.17 -15.75 6.29
N ASP A 45 -3.16 -15.23 5.58
CA ASP A 45 -1.76 -15.18 6.01
C ASP A 45 -1.17 -13.77 5.75
N GLY A 46 -1.70 -12.78 6.47
CA GLY A 46 -1.32 -11.37 6.32
C GLY A 46 -2.26 -10.59 5.41
N GLY A 47 -1.71 -9.95 4.39
CA GLY A 47 -2.49 -9.19 3.43
C GLY A 47 -1.65 -8.49 2.37
N PHE A 48 -2.30 -7.74 1.50
CA PHE A 48 -1.63 -6.94 0.48
C PHE A 48 -2.34 -5.61 0.26
N SER A 49 -1.58 -4.62 -0.19
CA SER A 49 -2.14 -3.38 -0.72
C SER A 49 -1.99 -3.34 -2.24
N VAL A 50 -2.96 -2.75 -2.92
CA VAL A 50 -2.89 -2.36 -4.33
C VAL A 50 -3.00 -0.84 -4.38
N SER A 51 -2.06 -0.17 -5.03
CA SER A 51 -2.12 1.28 -5.25
C SER A 51 -1.93 1.57 -6.72
N VAL A 52 -2.78 2.43 -7.27
CA VAL A 52 -2.74 2.85 -8.67
C VAL A 52 -2.45 4.34 -8.73
N TYR A 53 -1.49 4.72 -9.56
CA TYR A 53 -1.09 6.09 -9.82
C TYR A 53 -1.09 6.38 -11.32
N GLN A 54 -1.09 7.66 -11.69
CA GLN A 54 -1.02 8.09 -13.09
C GLN A 54 0.25 7.55 -13.79
N ASP A 55 1.38 7.57 -13.08
CA ASP A 55 2.70 7.13 -13.56
C ASP A 55 3.55 6.47 -12.46
N ALA A 56 4.71 5.96 -12.87
CA ALA A 56 5.65 5.23 -12.01
C ALA A 56 6.14 6.05 -10.81
N SER A 57 6.27 7.38 -10.93
CA SER A 57 6.77 8.21 -9.84
C SER A 57 5.85 8.17 -8.62
N GLY A 58 4.53 8.09 -8.84
CA GLY A 58 3.55 7.90 -7.77
C GLY A 58 3.66 6.52 -7.10
N THR A 59 3.91 5.46 -7.87
CA THR A 59 4.15 4.13 -7.28
C THR A 59 5.43 4.09 -6.44
N GLU A 60 6.52 4.70 -6.91
CA GLU A 60 7.79 4.77 -6.18
C GLU A 60 7.69 5.58 -4.89
N GLU A 61 7.08 6.77 -4.96
CA GLU A 61 6.86 7.61 -3.78
C GLU A 61 5.96 6.89 -2.77
N SER A 62 4.87 6.27 -3.21
CA SER A 62 3.98 5.58 -2.30
C SER A 62 4.64 4.37 -1.61
N VAL A 63 5.61 3.71 -2.25
CA VAL A 63 6.40 2.63 -1.59
C VAL A 63 7.22 3.19 -0.45
N ARG A 64 7.95 4.29 -0.68
CA ARG A 64 8.71 5.00 0.35
C ARG A 64 7.81 5.48 1.47
N ALA A 65 6.74 6.20 1.14
CA ALA A 65 5.80 6.77 2.10
C ALA A 65 5.16 5.69 2.99
N ALA A 66 4.73 4.56 2.42
CA ALA A 66 4.16 3.45 3.18
C ALA A 66 5.18 2.79 4.13
N ALA A 67 6.42 2.58 3.69
CA ALA A 67 7.47 2.03 4.53
C ALA A 67 7.79 2.95 5.72
N ASP A 68 7.90 4.26 5.47
CA ASP A 68 8.16 5.27 6.49
C ASP A 68 7.00 5.40 7.48
N PHE A 69 5.77 5.31 6.98
CA PHE A 69 4.57 5.32 7.81
C PHE A 69 4.54 4.13 8.76
N ILE A 70 4.76 2.90 8.26
CA ILE A 70 4.77 1.69 9.10
C ILE A 70 5.85 1.79 10.17
N ARG A 71 7.07 2.18 9.78
CA ARG A 71 8.22 2.32 10.69
C ARG A 71 7.97 3.35 11.80
N THR A 72 7.29 4.45 11.48
CA THR A 72 7.04 5.55 12.43
C THR A 72 5.83 5.30 13.32
N ASN A 73 4.73 4.80 12.75
CA ASN A 73 3.43 4.76 13.42
C ASN A 73 3.06 3.38 13.97
N VAL A 74 3.76 2.35 13.52
CA VAL A 74 3.56 0.96 13.96
C VAL A 74 4.88 0.29 14.41
N PRO A 75 5.75 0.99 15.19
CA PRO A 75 7.09 0.48 15.55
C PRO A 75 7.04 -0.77 16.43
N GLN A 76 5.90 -1.04 17.08
CA GLN A 76 5.69 -2.18 17.97
C GLN A 76 5.54 -3.51 17.22
N LEU A 77 5.18 -3.48 15.93
CA LEU A 77 5.04 -4.70 15.13
C LEU A 77 6.35 -4.96 14.38
N SER A 78 6.95 -6.13 14.64
CA SER A 78 8.08 -6.61 13.84
C SER A 78 7.54 -7.20 12.54
N VAL A 79 7.67 -6.46 11.44
CA VAL A 79 7.18 -6.89 10.14
C VAL A 79 8.35 -6.95 9.16
N ALA A 80 8.47 -8.08 8.46
CA ALA A 80 9.43 -8.19 7.37
C ALA A 80 9.06 -7.21 6.24
N PRO A 81 10.06 -6.68 5.50
CA PRO A 81 9.77 -5.88 4.31
C PRO A 81 8.82 -6.63 3.37
N PRO A 82 7.78 -5.99 2.83
CA PRO A 82 6.88 -6.64 1.90
C PRO A 82 7.58 -6.96 0.58
N GLU A 83 7.08 -7.97 -0.12
CA GLU A 83 7.35 -8.11 -1.55
C GLU A 83 6.65 -6.96 -2.29
N VAL A 84 7.40 -6.24 -3.13
CA VAL A 84 6.88 -5.11 -3.90
C VAL A 84 6.90 -5.47 -5.38
N ILE A 85 5.74 -5.41 -6.02
CA ILE A 85 5.55 -5.69 -7.45
C ILE A 85 5.01 -4.43 -8.10
N THR A 86 5.75 -3.88 -9.06
CA THR A 86 5.36 -2.66 -9.79
C THR A 86 5.21 -2.97 -11.28
N GLY A 87 4.25 -2.30 -11.93
CA GLY A 87 4.15 -2.35 -13.39
C GLY A 87 3.07 -1.44 -13.96
N THR A 88 3.19 -1.18 -15.26
CA THR A 88 2.22 -0.38 -16.01
C THR A 88 0.96 -1.20 -16.32
N SER A 89 -0.21 -0.64 -16.04
CA SER A 89 -1.49 -1.27 -16.38
C SER A 89 -1.68 -1.31 -17.90
N VAL A 90 -1.92 -2.51 -18.45
CA VAL A 90 -2.18 -2.72 -19.88
C VAL A 90 -3.68 -2.67 -20.19
N ILE A 91 -4.52 -3.14 -19.26
CA ILE A 91 -5.98 -3.13 -19.36
C ILE A 91 -6.54 -2.67 -18.01
N SER A 92 -7.52 -1.77 -18.04
CA SER A 92 -8.24 -1.28 -16.86
C SER A 92 -9.70 -0.98 -17.23
N PHE A 93 -10.62 -1.39 -16.36
CA PHE A 93 -12.04 -1.05 -16.44
C PHE A 93 -12.45 -0.38 -15.14
N THR A 94 -13.23 0.69 -15.23
CA THR A 94 -13.83 1.36 -14.07
C THR A 94 -15.35 1.24 -14.19
N ALA A 95 -16.03 1.04 -13.05
CA ALA A 95 -17.49 0.96 -12.99
C ALA A 95 -18.14 2.34 -13.18
#